data_AF-A0AAD6V8R1-F1
#
_entry.id   AF-A0AAD6V8R1-F1
#
_cell.length_a   1.000
_cell.length_b   1.000
_cell.length_c   1.000
_cell.angle_alpha   90.00
_cell.angle_beta   90.00
_cell.angle_gamma   90.00
#
_symmetry.space_group_name_H-M   'P 1'
#
loop_
_entity.id
_entity.type
_entity.pdbx_description
1 polymer ?
#
loop_
_entity_poly.entity_id
_entity_poly.type
_entity_poly.pdbx_seq_one_letter_code
_entity_poly.pdbx_strand_id
1 'polypeptide(L)' 'DSEPSLRSANSNTQTSVTFVNFRAKPIHLWWISFEATRVGYGTVAANGGRQDMTTYLTHPWVITDE' A
#
# COMPACT_ATOMS: atom_id res chain seq x y z
N ASP A 1 -11.60 8.03 -7.54
CA ASP A 1 -10.72 7.94 -8.73
C ASP A 1 -10.37 6.48 -9.01
N SER A 2 -10.28 6.11 -10.29
CA SER A 2 -9.92 4.75 -10.74
C SER A 2 -8.59 4.79 -11.49
N GLU A 3 -7.76 3.76 -11.32
CA GLU A 3 -6.39 3.66 -11.91
C GLU A 3 -6.24 2.38 -12.76
N PRO A 4 -6.88 2.28 -13.94
CA PRO A 4 -7.08 0.99 -14.62
C PRO A 4 -5.79 0.26 -15.02
N SER A 5 -4.74 0.99 -15.35
CA SER A 5 -3.42 0.43 -15.70
C SER A 5 -2.63 -0.11 -14.49
N LEU A 6 -3.07 0.21 -13.27
CA LEU A 6 -2.40 -0.13 -12.02
C LEU A 6 -3.24 -1.06 -11.14
N ARG A 7 -4.30 -1.68 -11.67
CA ARG A 7 -5.10 -2.65 -10.89
C ARG A 7 -4.27 -3.88 -10.52
N SER A 8 -4.58 -4.47 -9.37
CA SER A 8 -4.01 -5.76 -8.99
C SER A 8 -4.32 -6.84 -10.04
N ALA A 9 -3.38 -7.77 -10.26
CA ALA A 9 -3.55 -8.82 -11.26
C ALA A 9 -4.16 -10.11 -10.66
N ASN A 10 -3.62 -10.60 -9.54
CA ASN A 10 -4.09 -11.80 -8.82
C ASN A 10 -3.60 -11.86 -7.36
N SER A 11 -4.08 -12.84 -6.61
CA SER A 11 -3.65 -13.14 -5.23
C SER A 11 -3.09 -14.57 -5.11
N ASN A 12 -2.32 -15.03 -6.10
CA ASN A 12 -1.86 -16.43 -6.13
C ASN A 12 -0.58 -16.67 -5.31
N THR A 13 0.22 -15.63 -5.10
CA THR A 13 1.52 -15.74 -4.40
C THR A 13 1.55 -14.75 -3.25
N GLN A 14 1.32 -15.26 -2.04
CA GLN A 14 1.40 -14.45 -0.82
C GLN A 14 2.85 -14.07 -0.55
N THR A 15 3.05 -12.85 -0.09
CA THR A 15 4.35 -12.31 0.32
C THR A 15 4.16 -11.35 1.51
N SER A 16 5.27 -10.96 2.13
CA SER A 16 5.29 -9.95 3.18
C SER A 16 6.04 -8.72 2.72
N VAL A 17 5.55 -7.55 3.12
CA VAL A 17 6.18 -6.24 2.89
C VAL A 17 6.17 -5.47 4.20
N THR A 18 7.30 -4.85 4.54
CA THR A 18 7.39 -3.88 5.64
C THR A 18 7.49 -2.47 5.06
N PHE A 19 6.49 -1.65 5.30
CA PHE A 19 6.55 -0.22 4.98
C PHE A 19 7.28 0.51 6.08
N VAL A 20 8.30 1.30 5.74
CA VAL A 20 9.09 2.12 6.68
C VAL A 20 9.05 3.56 6.24
N ASN A 21 8.53 4.44 7.10
CA ASN A 21 8.41 5.86 6.81
C ASN A 21 9.53 6.66 7.48
N PHE A 22 10.57 7.02 6.71
CA PHE A 22 11.65 7.88 7.19
C PHE A 22 11.35 9.39 7.09
N ARG A 23 10.15 9.77 6.66
CA ARG A 23 9.76 11.19 6.59
C ARG A 23 9.40 11.72 7.96
N ALA A 24 9.49 13.05 8.11
CA ALA A 24 9.09 13.75 9.33
C ALA A 24 7.56 13.86 9.52
N LYS A 25 6.76 13.40 8.55
CA LYS A 25 5.30 13.40 8.57
C LYS A 25 4.75 11.98 8.34
N PRO A 26 3.57 11.66 8.87
CA PRO A 26 2.91 10.37 8.58
C PRO A 26 2.58 10.23 7.08
N ILE A 27 2.38 8.98 6.64
CA ILE A 27 1.97 8.64 5.27
C ILE A 27 0.76 7.72 5.28
N HIS A 28 -0.14 7.84 4.32
CA HIS A 28 -1.23 6.88 4.12
C HIS A 28 -0.82 5.76 3.17
N LEU A 29 -1.23 4.54 3.49
CA LEU A 29 -1.06 3.37 2.65
C LEU A 29 -2.37 3.00 1.94
N TRP A 30 -2.28 2.81 0.64
CA TRP A 30 -3.39 2.38 -0.20
C TRP A 30 -2.97 1.18 -1.04
N TRP A 31 -3.80 0.16 -1.07
CA TRP A 31 -3.72 -0.91 -2.06
C TRP A 31 -4.64 -0.58 -3.25
N ILE A 32 -4.20 -0.85 -4.48
CA ILE A 32 -5.10 -0.75 -5.63
C ILE A 32 -5.76 -2.11 -5.88
N SER A 33 -7.08 -2.17 -5.73
CA SER A 33 -7.90 -3.37 -5.89
C SER A 33 -7.87 -3.94 -7.33
N PHE A 34 -8.55 -5.08 -7.52
CA PHE A 34 -8.75 -5.67 -8.84
C PHE A 34 -9.63 -4.79 -9.75
N GLU A 35 -10.52 -4.00 -9.15
CA GLU A 35 -11.41 -3.02 -9.79
C GLU A 35 -10.73 -1.65 -9.99
N ALA A 36 -9.41 -1.57 -9.78
CA ALA A 36 -8.63 -0.35 -9.94
C ALA A 36 -9.03 0.78 -8.96
N THR A 37 -9.51 0.43 -7.77
CA THR A 37 -9.91 1.38 -6.73
C THR A 37 -8.94 1.33 -5.55
N ARG A 38 -8.69 2.48 -4.92
CA ARG A 38 -7.83 2.55 -3.73
C ARG A 38 -8.57 2.03 -2.50
N VAL A 39 -7.95 1.10 -1.80
CA VAL A 39 -8.40 0.54 -0.52
C VAL A 39 -7.39 0.96 0.55
N GLY A 40 -7.86 1.68 1.57
CA GLY A 40 -6.99 2.21 2.63
C GLY A 40 -6.58 1.16 3.65
N TYR A 41 -5.30 1.18 4.04
CA TYR A 41 -4.72 0.28 5.04
C TYR A 41 -4.14 1.04 6.25
N GLY A 42 -4.51 2.30 6.42
CA GLY A 42 -4.12 3.13 7.55
C GLY A 42 -2.89 3.99 7.27
N THR A 43 -2.25 4.43 8.35
CA THR A 43 -1.17 5.44 8.32
C THR A 43 0.10 4.86 8.95
N VAL A 44 1.25 5.05 8.30
CA VAL A 44 2.55 4.78 8.89
C VAL A 44 3.08 6.05 9.54
N ALA A 45 3.30 6.00 10.85
CA ALA A 45 3.81 7.11 11.64
C ALA A 45 5.13 7.68 11.07
N ALA A 46 5.38 8.96 11.35
CA ALA A 46 6.62 9.64 10.99
C ALA A 46 7.86 9.04 11.68
N ASN A 47 9.04 9.52 11.28
CA ASN A 47 10.32 9.34 11.98
C ASN A 47 10.72 7.88 12.21
N GLY A 48 10.58 7.06 11.17
CA GLY A 48 10.95 5.65 11.17
C GLY A 48 9.82 4.70 11.55
N GLY A 49 8.56 5.17 11.58
CA GLY A 49 7.39 4.33 11.79
C GLY A 49 7.33 3.17 10.80
N ARG A 50 6.79 2.04 11.24
CA ARG A 50 6.74 0.79 10.47
C ARG A 50 5.36 0.17 10.47
N GLN A 51 5.00 -0.46 9.37
CA GLN A 51 3.81 -1.28 9.25
C GLN A 51 4.11 -2.53 8.41
N ASP A 52 3.97 -3.70 9.04
CA ASP A 52 4.13 -4.98 8.37
C ASP A 52 2.81 -5.40 7.72
N MET A 53 2.89 -5.86 6.47
CA MET A 53 1.74 -6.24 5.67
C MET A 53 1.98 -7.60 5.02
N THR A 54 1.01 -8.50 5.19
CA THR A 54 0.89 -9.69 4.35
C THR A 54 0.04 -9.32 3.14
N THR A 55 0.60 -9.46 1.94
CA THR A 55 0.00 -9.06 0.67
C THR A 55 0.31 -10.10 -0.41
N TYR A 56 0.11 -9.79 -1.68
CA TYR A 56 0.40 -10.68 -2.79
C TYR A 56 1.31 -10.01 -3.82
N LEU A 57 2.12 -10.80 -4.52
CA LEU A 57 3.20 -10.32 -5.39
C LEU A 57 2.74 -9.30 -6.45
N THR A 58 1.49 -9.37 -6.89
CA THR A 58 0.96 -8.50 -7.95
C THR A 58 0.10 -7.36 -7.43
N HIS A 59 0.09 -7.11 -6.12
CA HIS A 59 -0.66 -6.01 -5.50
C HIS A 59 0.20 -4.74 -5.54
N PRO A 60 -0.22 -3.72 -6.30
CA PRO A 60 0.46 -2.43 -6.27
C PRO A 60 -0.03 -1.61 -5.09
N TRP A 61 0.89 -0.83 -4.53
CA TRP A 61 0.68 0.02 -3.37
C TRP A 61 0.95 1.48 -3.73
N VAL A 62 0.06 2.36 -3.29
CA VAL A 62 0.21 3.81 -3.40
C VAL A 62 0.46 4.35 -2.00
N ILE A 63 1.47 5.21 -1.91
CA ILE A 63 1.83 5.93 -0.69
C ILE A 63 1.54 7.40 -0.93
N THR A 64 0.75 8.02 -0.06
CA THR A 64 0.45 9.45 -0.13
C THR A 64 0.85 10.16 1.16
N ASP A 65 0.94 11.48 1.11
CA ASP A 65 0.85 12.30 2.32
C ASP A 65 -0.47 12.03 3.08
N GLU A 66 -0.45 12.28 4.39
CA GLU A 66 -1.65 12.51 5.20
C GLU A 66 -2.28 13.88 4.92
#